data_AF-A0AAE9YWW6-F1
#
_entry.id   AF-A0AAE9YWW6-F1
#
_cell.length_a   1.000
_cell.length_b   1.000
_cell.length_c   1.000
_cell.angle_alpha   90.00
_cell.angle_beta   90.00
_cell.angle_gamma   90.00
#
_symmetry.space_group_name_H-M   'P 1'
#
loop_
_entity.id
_entity.type
_entity.pdbx_description
1 polymer ?
#
loop_
_entity_poly.entity_id
_entity_poly.type
_entity_poly.pdbx_seq_one_letter_code
_entity_poly.pdbx_strand_id
1 'polypeptide(L)'
;MHAHLHGSTAPQVQNGMAGALILIGDIDRTLSGQYGISLEKDNDKIMILLQMEMTDVPLCETSDKGQVIVTSVNGQCLPKISGEAGDIQRWRFIHAGISATLNLAVVYEGGKKKLHEFARDGITMNGTQVQENIVLQPGYRSDVLFQFPECQSYPCEMFLIDEETSAASSFLGESEPDSYVAKIVIENKAATAMTMPKASVFTNPYPFICEPQNFQECSEKLAVKKVWFANEPKDPNDDSQGTYKTVNGGVYPDTPVMDLTLNDKNTWKLWVGDKQEVNGASHPFHIHVNPFQVVDENGFSYWKDTLLVNGTDNYGEENAITVVSRYENFDGEFVLHCHNLDHEDDGMMMKVRINN
;
A
#
# COMPACT_ATOMS: atom_id res chain seq x y z
N MET A 1 -2.25 -4.84 11.21
CA MET A 1 -2.75 -4.25 12.47
C MET A 1 -1.67 -3.34 13.01
N HIS A 2 -2.06 -2.20 13.57
CA HIS A 2 -1.13 -1.27 14.20
C HIS A 2 -1.86 -0.44 15.28
N ALA A 3 -1.10 0.32 16.06
CA ALA A 3 -1.68 1.28 17.00
C ALA A 3 -2.47 2.36 16.26
N HIS A 4 -3.54 2.88 16.86
CA HIS A 4 -4.45 3.85 16.25
C HIS A 4 -5.00 4.83 17.31
N LEU A 5 -4.11 5.32 18.18
CA LEU A 5 -4.47 6.29 19.23
C LEU A 5 -4.22 7.69 18.69
N HIS A 6 -5.30 8.39 18.32
CA HIS A 6 -5.24 9.74 17.76
C HIS A 6 -4.32 10.68 18.54
N GLY A 7 -3.41 11.35 17.81
CA GLY A 7 -2.39 12.25 18.34
C GLY A 7 -1.11 11.54 18.81
N SER A 8 -1.01 10.24 18.55
CA SER A 8 0.15 9.40 18.91
C SER A 8 0.32 8.16 18.05
N THR A 9 -0.45 8.00 16.97
CA THR A 9 -0.35 6.85 16.06
C THR A 9 1.05 6.81 15.41
N ALA A 10 1.54 7.93 14.88
CA ALA A 10 2.84 8.02 14.22
C ALA A 10 4.00 7.56 15.12
N PRO A 11 4.22 8.14 16.33
CA PRO A 11 5.29 7.69 17.19
C PRO A 11 5.10 6.24 17.68
N GLN A 12 3.88 5.75 17.87
CA GLN A 12 3.65 4.36 18.28
C GLN A 12 4.05 3.37 17.18
N VAL A 13 3.62 3.63 15.94
CA VAL A 13 3.94 2.78 14.79
C VAL A 13 5.42 2.83 14.44
N GLN A 14 6.02 4.02 14.42
CA GLN A 14 7.45 4.20 14.18
C GLN A 14 8.32 3.43 15.18
N ASN A 15 7.88 3.34 16.44
CA ASN A 15 8.54 2.57 17.49
C ASN A 15 8.14 1.07 17.50
N GLY A 16 7.50 0.58 16.45
CA GLY A 16 7.30 -0.85 16.20
C GLY A 16 5.93 -1.41 16.59
N MET A 17 4.93 -0.59 16.92
CA MET A 17 3.56 -1.06 17.18
C MET A 17 2.78 -1.36 15.89
N ALA A 18 3.35 -2.17 15.00
CA ALA A 18 2.73 -2.67 13.79
C ALA A 18 3.00 -4.17 13.60
N GLY A 19 2.06 -4.87 12.99
CA GLY A 19 2.12 -6.31 12.78
C GLY A 19 1.17 -6.79 11.69
N ALA A 20 1.41 -8.00 11.20
CA ALA A 20 0.54 -8.65 10.22
C ALA A 20 -0.54 -9.49 10.93
N LEU A 21 -1.77 -9.42 10.45
CA LEU A 21 -2.82 -10.40 10.73
C LEU A 21 -3.14 -11.10 9.41
N ILE A 22 -2.90 -12.40 9.35
CA ILE A 22 -3.10 -13.19 8.12
C ILE A 22 -4.42 -13.94 8.22
N LEU A 23 -5.33 -13.64 7.29
CA LEU A 23 -6.56 -14.41 7.10
C LEU A 23 -6.29 -15.51 6.07
N ILE A 24 -6.44 -16.77 6.49
CA ILE A 24 -6.17 -17.94 5.64
C ILE A 24 -7.45 -18.35 4.90
N GLY A 25 -7.43 -18.22 3.58
CA GLY A 25 -8.57 -18.48 2.70
C GLY A 25 -8.35 -19.65 1.72
N ASP A 26 -9.24 -19.73 0.73
CA ASP A 26 -9.19 -20.76 -0.32
C ASP A 26 -7.94 -20.64 -1.19
N ILE A 27 -7.46 -19.43 -1.42
CA ILE A 27 -6.24 -19.21 -2.20
C ILE A 27 -5.02 -19.78 -1.50
N ASP A 28 -4.89 -19.62 -0.18
CA ASP A 28 -3.77 -20.18 0.59
C ASP A 28 -3.79 -21.71 0.57
N ARG A 29 -4.99 -22.31 0.70
CA ARG A 29 -5.17 -23.76 0.57
C ARG A 29 -4.80 -24.26 -0.83
N THR A 30 -5.16 -23.52 -1.86
CA THR A 30 -4.85 -23.85 -3.26
C THR A 30 -3.35 -23.76 -3.53
N LEU A 31 -2.70 -22.68 -3.11
CA LEU A 31 -1.26 -22.47 -3.24
C LEU A 31 -0.47 -23.56 -2.48
N SER A 32 -0.89 -23.90 -1.26
CA SER A 32 -0.24 -24.96 -0.48
C SER A 32 -0.43 -26.34 -1.10
N GLY A 33 -1.68 -26.72 -1.41
CA GLY A 33 -2.01 -28.07 -1.87
C GLY A 33 -1.61 -28.39 -3.31
N GLN A 34 -1.69 -27.41 -4.22
CA GLN A 34 -1.41 -27.63 -5.65
C GLN A 34 -0.05 -27.13 -6.09
N TYR A 35 0.47 -26.10 -5.44
CA TYR A 35 1.72 -25.43 -5.83
C TYR A 35 2.83 -25.57 -4.79
N GLY A 36 2.54 -26.11 -3.61
CA GLY A 36 3.52 -26.29 -2.55
C GLY A 36 4.02 -24.98 -1.94
N ILE A 37 3.25 -23.89 -2.06
CA ILE A 37 3.58 -22.57 -1.50
C ILE A 37 2.83 -22.39 -0.19
N SER A 38 3.54 -22.31 0.94
CA SER A 38 2.94 -22.25 2.28
C SER A 38 3.91 -21.70 3.33
N LEU A 39 3.35 -21.14 4.40
CA LEU A 39 4.13 -20.66 5.55
C LEU A 39 5.01 -21.78 6.17
N GLU A 40 4.48 -23.01 6.25
CA GLU A 40 5.19 -24.16 6.82
C GLU A 40 6.44 -24.57 6.03
N LYS A 41 6.46 -24.32 4.73
CA LYS A 41 7.58 -24.61 3.83
C LYS A 41 8.55 -23.44 3.69
N ASP A 42 8.31 -22.35 4.43
CA ASP A 42 9.11 -21.13 4.40
C ASP A 42 9.23 -20.50 2.97
N ASN A 43 8.28 -20.79 2.09
CA ASN A 43 8.19 -20.18 0.75
C ASN A 43 6.94 -19.30 0.58
N ASP A 44 6.20 -19.06 1.65
CA ASP A 44 5.27 -17.94 1.80
C ASP A 44 5.85 -17.02 2.87
N LYS A 45 6.35 -15.84 2.47
CA LYS A 45 7.08 -14.93 3.35
C LYS A 45 6.26 -13.66 3.60
N ILE A 46 6.06 -13.35 4.87
CA ILE A 46 5.46 -12.10 5.33
C ILE A 46 6.59 -11.08 5.46
N MET A 47 6.45 -9.92 4.82
CA MET A 47 7.46 -8.87 4.79
C MET A 47 6.83 -7.55 5.27
N ILE A 48 6.99 -7.27 6.57
CA ILE A 48 6.62 -6.00 7.17
C ILE A 48 7.76 -5.01 6.89
N LEU A 49 7.47 -4.01 6.07
CA LEU A 49 8.40 -2.99 5.62
C LEU A 49 8.22 -1.76 6.50
N LEU A 50 9.20 -1.49 7.35
CA LEU A 50 9.17 -0.35 8.29
C LEU A 50 10.39 0.53 8.01
N GLN A 51 10.13 1.78 7.63
CA GLN A 51 11.14 2.83 7.50
C GLN A 51 11.56 3.30 8.89
N MET A 52 12.87 3.31 9.15
CA MET A 52 13.45 3.73 10.41
C MET A 52 14.47 4.84 10.15
N GLU A 53 14.40 5.92 10.93
CA GLU A 53 15.45 6.93 10.94
C GLU A 53 16.67 6.42 11.71
N MET A 54 17.84 6.53 11.09
CA MET A 54 19.10 6.20 11.71
C MET A 54 19.55 7.37 12.61
N THR A 55 19.61 7.13 13.92
CA THR A 55 20.23 8.06 14.88
C THR A 55 21.74 7.81 14.99
N ASP A 56 22.46 8.59 15.81
CA ASP A 56 23.92 8.51 16.02
C ASP A 56 24.44 7.12 16.44
N VAL A 57 23.55 6.20 16.83
CA VAL A 57 23.89 4.78 17.06
C VAL A 57 23.51 3.99 15.81
N PRO A 58 24.47 3.39 15.09
CA PRO A 58 24.16 2.59 13.91
C PRO A 58 23.35 1.36 14.35
N LEU A 59 22.03 1.42 14.14
CA LEU A 59 21.14 0.27 14.32
C LEU A 59 21.40 -0.81 13.26
N CYS A 60 22.06 -0.44 12.15
CA CYS A 60 22.26 -1.25 10.96
C CYS A 60 23.62 -0.95 10.32
N GLU A 61 24.28 -1.97 9.75
CA GLU A 61 25.33 -1.75 8.75
C GLU A 61 24.64 -1.19 7.49
N THR A 62 24.81 0.11 7.26
CA THR A 62 24.26 0.76 6.06
C THR A 62 24.98 0.22 4.83
N SER A 63 24.25 0.00 3.73
CA SER A 63 24.89 0.06 2.42
C SER A 63 25.60 1.42 2.29
N ASP A 64 26.77 1.48 1.64
CA ASP A 64 27.71 2.61 1.53
C ASP A 64 27.13 3.96 0.99
N LYS A 65 25.80 4.12 0.90
CA LYS A 65 25.09 5.28 0.36
C LYS A 65 24.76 6.40 1.35
N GLY A 66 25.13 6.28 2.63
CA GLY A 66 24.95 7.37 3.62
C GLY A 66 23.48 7.73 3.89
N GLN A 67 22.58 6.75 3.81
CA GLN A 67 21.14 6.96 4.00
C GLN A 67 20.76 7.25 5.45
N VAL A 68 19.88 8.25 5.62
CA VAL A 68 19.30 8.65 6.91
C VAL A 68 18.07 7.80 7.27
N ILE A 69 17.36 7.27 6.27
CA ILE A 69 16.20 6.38 6.44
C ILE A 69 16.55 5.00 5.88
N VAL A 70 16.31 3.95 6.65
CA VAL A 70 16.52 2.55 6.24
C VAL A 70 15.20 1.80 6.32
N THR A 71 14.85 1.08 5.26
CA THR A 71 13.70 0.17 5.24
C THR A 71 14.11 -1.18 5.81
N SER A 72 13.61 -1.50 6.99
CA SER A 72 13.75 -2.83 7.58
C SER A 72 12.69 -3.79 7.03
N VAL A 73 13.02 -5.09 6.98
CA VAL A 73 12.06 -6.16 6.72
C VAL A 73 11.92 -6.99 7.99
N ASN A 74 10.73 -7.00 8.59
CA ASN A 74 10.45 -7.67 9.87
C ASN A 74 11.44 -7.26 10.99
N GLY A 75 11.83 -5.99 11.02
CA GLY A 75 12.78 -5.43 12.00
C GLY A 75 14.25 -5.80 11.74
N GLN A 76 14.56 -6.45 10.62
CA GLN A 76 15.93 -6.75 10.21
C GLN A 76 16.37 -5.81 9.08
N CYS A 77 17.58 -5.28 9.18
CA CYS A 77 18.20 -4.53 8.09
C CYS A 77 18.87 -5.48 7.11
N LEU A 78 18.59 -5.28 5.82
CA LEU A 78 19.14 -6.04 4.70
C LEU A 78 19.15 -7.58 4.94
N PRO A 79 18.03 -8.21 5.31
CA PRO A 79 18.04 -9.64 5.59
C PRO A 79 18.32 -10.45 4.33
N LYS A 80 18.81 -11.68 4.53
CA LYS A 80 19.03 -12.66 3.47
C LYS A 80 17.73 -13.41 3.18
N ILE A 81 17.30 -13.42 1.92
CA ILE A 81 16.29 -14.32 1.35
C ILE A 81 17.05 -15.35 0.51
N SER A 82 16.74 -16.63 0.66
CA SER A 82 17.38 -17.71 -0.13
C SER A 82 16.37 -18.64 -0.78
N GLY A 83 16.82 -19.30 -1.85
CA GLY A 83 16.08 -20.34 -2.56
C GLY A 83 16.94 -21.01 -3.63
N GLU A 84 16.39 -22.03 -4.28
CA GLU A 84 17.02 -22.68 -5.43
C GLU A 84 16.44 -22.13 -6.73
N ALA A 85 17.21 -22.11 -7.82
CA ALA A 85 16.71 -21.70 -9.12
C ALA A 85 15.57 -22.63 -9.56
N GLY A 86 14.42 -22.05 -9.92
CA GLY A 86 13.19 -22.75 -10.24
C GLY A 86 12.17 -22.78 -9.09
N ASP A 87 12.58 -22.52 -7.85
CA ASP A 87 11.65 -22.38 -6.72
C ASP A 87 10.77 -21.15 -6.88
N ILE A 88 9.57 -21.20 -6.33
CA ILE A 88 8.64 -20.09 -6.26
C ILE A 88 8.39 -19.74 -4.80
N GLN A 89 8.52 -18.45 -4.48
CA GLN A 89 8.09 -17.89 -3.22
C GLN A 89 6.91 -16.94 -3.44
N ARG A 90 5.98 -16.92 -2.49
CA ARG A 90 5.06 -15.81 -2.29
C ARG A 90 5.69 -14.83 -1.32
N TRP A 91 5.73 -13.55 -1.69
CA TRP A 91 6.12 -12.48 -0.79
C TRP A 91 4.91 -11.57 -0.55
N ARG A 92 4.59 -11.36 0.72
CA ARG A 92 3.48 -10.51 1.18
C ARG A 92 4.07 -9.21 1.71
N PHE A 93 4.17 -8.22 0.85
CA PHE A 93 4.67 -6.91 1.23
C PHE A 93 3.60 -6.14 2.00
N ILE A 94 3.99 -5.57 3.13
CA ILE A 94 3.14 -4.75 3.99
C ILE A 94 3.90 -3.48 4.28
N HIS A 95 3.46 -2.34 3.74
CA HIS A 95 4.06 -1.06 4.05
C HIS A 95 3.56 -0.58 5.42
N ALA A 96 4.35 -0.83 6.46
CA ALA A 96 4.11 -0.40 7.83
C ALA A 96 4.92 0.86 8.21
N GLY A 97 5.70 1.41 7.27
CA GLY A 97 6.37 2.70 7.40
C GLY A 97 5.40 3.88 7.49
N ILE A 98 5.92 5.00 7.96
CA ILE A 98 5.16 6.21 8.27
C ILE A 98 5.33 7.31 7.20
N SER A 99 6.42 7.29 6.42
CA SER A 99 6.83 8.45 5.63
C SER A 99 7.80 8.08 4.48
N ALA A 100 7.28 7.51 3.38
CA ALA A 100 7.85 7.55 2.02
C ALA A 100 7.09 6.57 1.12
N THR A 101 7.22 6.72 -0.20
CA THR A 101 6.82 5.67 -1.15
C THR A 101 7.83 4.52 -1.08
N LEU A 102 7.39 3.27 -1.23
CA LEU A 102 8.28 2.15 -1.55
C LEU A 102 8.07 1.71 -2.99
N ASN A 103 9.08 1.84 -3.83
CA ASN A 103 9.07 1.42 -5.22
C ASN A 103 9.91 0.15 -5.40
N LEU A 104 9.34 -0.99 -4.99
CA LEU A 104 10.10 -2.22 -4.82
C LEU A 104 10.40 -2.91 -6.14
N ALA A 105 11.67 -3.26 -6.38
CA ALA A 105 12.10 -4.03 -7.53
C ALA A 105 13.14 -5.10 -7.15
N VAL A 106 13.17 -6.20 -7.91
CA VAL A 106 14.24 -7.19 -7.80
C VAL A 106 15.26 -6.97 -8.91
N VAL A 107 16.49 -6.62 -8.53
CA VAL A 107 17.59 -6.32 -9.45
C VAL A 107 18.70 -7.36 -9.40
N TYR A 108 19.38 -7.53 -10.53
CA TYR A 108 20.58 -8.34 -10.72
C TYR A 108 21.48 -7.66 -11.77
N GLU A 109 22.69 -8.18 -12.01
CA GLU A 109 23.63 -7.58 -12.98
C GLU A 109 23.04 -7.37 -14.39
N GLY A 110 22.03 -8.16 -14.78
CA GLY A 110 21.36 -8.08 -16.08
C GLY A 110 20.04 -7.30 -16.10
N GLY A 111 19.74 -6.49 -15.07
CA GLY A 111 18.55 -5.63 -15.01
C GLY A 111 17.53 -6.03 -13.94
N LYS A 112 16.25 -5.83 -14.22
CA LYS A 112 15.14 -6.14 -13.30
C LYS A 112 14.53 -7.51 -13.57
N LYS A 113 13.91 -8.09 -12.54
CA LYS A 113 13.04 -9.27 -12.68
C LYS A 113 11.58 -8.88 -12.51
N LYS A 114 10.73 -9.64 -13.20
CA LYS A 114 9.29 -9.51 -13.12
C LYS A 114 8.77 -10.15 -11.84
N LEU A 115 7.80 -9.49 -11.24
CA LEU A 115 7.01 -9.92 -10.10
C LEU A 115 5.58 -10.18 -10.59
N HIS A 116 4.97 -11.24 -10.06
CA HIS A 116 3.62 -11.68 -10.41
C HIS A 116 2.66 -11.29 -9.29
N GLU A 117 2.16 -10.05 -9.31
CA GLU A 117 1.22 -9.53 -8.33
C GLU A 117 -0.17 -10.12 -8.54
N PHE A 118 -0.78 -10.65 -7.49
CA PHE A 118 -2.12 -11.25 -7.58
C PHE A 118 -3.07 -10.83 -6.45
N ALA A 119 -2.61 -10.08 -5.46
CA ALA A 119 -3.48 -9.51 -4.44
C ALA A 119 -3.00 -8.12 -4.01
N ARG A 120 -3.95 -7.24 -3.68
CA ARG A 120 -3.72 -5.90 -3.13
C ARG A 120 -4.57 -5.74 -1.88
N ASP A 121 -4.01 -5.12 -0.84
CA ASP A 121 -4.68 -4.88 0.45
C ASP A 121 -5.24 -6.16 1.13
N GLY A 122 -4.68 -7.32 0.80
CA GLY A 122 -5.17 -8.62 1.27
C GLY A 122 -6.35 -9.20 0.47
N ILE A 123 -6.68 -8.60 -0.69
CA ILE A 123 -7.76 -9.01 -1.57
C ILE A 123 -7.18 -9.54 -2.87
N THR A 124 -7.48 -10.79 -3.20
CA THR A 124 -7.07 -11.41 -4.47
C THR A 124 -7.72 -10.69 -5.65
N MET A 125 -6.94 -10.42 -6.69
CA MET A 125 -7.41 -9.82 -7.93
C MET A 125 -7.95 -10.89 -8.89
N ASN A 126 -8.63 -10.46 -9.95
CA ASN A 126 -9.03 -11.39 -11.01
C ASN A 126 -7.86 -11.62 -11.98
N GLY A 127 -7.01 -12.60 -11.67
CA GLY A 127 -5.79 -12.88 -12.41
C GLY A 127 -4.51 -12.36 -11.75
N THR A 128 -3.49 -12.17 -12.56
CA THR A 128 -2.15 -11.78 -12.13
C THR A 128 -1.66 -10.62 -13.01
N GLN A 129 -1.10 -9.60 -12.39
CA GLN A 129 -0.40 -8.50 -13.05
C GLN A 129 1.11 -8.78 -13.01
N VAL A 130 1.77 -8.66 -14.15
CA VAL A 130 3.22 -8.94 -14.26
C VAL A 130 3.96 -7.64 -14.49
N GLN A 131 4.76 -7.23 -13.52
CA GLN A 131 5.41 -5.92 -13.48
C GLN A 131 6.81 -6.01 -12.87
N GLU A 132 7.68 -5.06 -13.16
CA GLU A 132 9.05 -5.02 -12.62
C GLU A 132 9.12 -4.33 -11.25
N ASN A 133 8.10 -3.53 -10.94
CA ASN A 133 8.03 -2.68 -9.76
C ASN A 133 6.72 -2.91 -9.00
N ILE A 134 6.77 -2.94 -7.68
CA ILE A 134 5.61 -2.91 -6.79
C ILE A 134 5.66 -1.61 -6.00
N VAL A 135 4.77 -0.67 -6.35
CA VAL A 135 4.67 0.60 -5.64
C VAL A 135 3.73 0.43 -4.45
N LEU A 136 4.23 0.74 -3.27
CA LEU A 136 3.48 0.73 -2.02
C LEU A 136 3.51 2.11 -1.39
N GLN A 137 2.35 2.52 -0.93
CA GLN A 137 2.17 3.69 -0.08
C GLN A 137 1.93 3.23 1.36
N PRO A 138 2.12 4.09 2.37
CA PRO A 138 1.78 3.76 3.75
C PRO A 138 0.38 3.13 3.84
N GLY A 139 0.30 1.95 4.47
CA GLY A 139 -0.93 1.16 4.59
C GLY A 139 -1.21 0.17 3.45
N TYR A 140 -0.51 0.24 2.31
CA TYR A 140 -0.70 -0.71 1.21
C TYR A 140 -0.18 -2.11 1.55
N ARG A 141 -0.83 -3.13 0.98
CA ARG A 141 -0.31 -4.50 0.95
C ARG A 141 -0.31 -5.04 -0.48
N SER A 142 0.68 -5.85 -0.82
CA SER A 142 0.75 -6.52 -2.12
C SER A 142 1.31 -7.93 -1.96
N ASP A 143 0.63 -8.91 -2.54
CA ASP A 143 1.14 -10.27 -2.61
C ASP A 143 1.64 -10.56 -4.02
N VAL A 144 2.91 -10.96 -4.10
CA VAL A 144 3.58 -11.32 -5.35
C VAL A 144 4.09 -12.74 -5.31
N LEU A 145 4.13 -13.39 -6.48
CA LEU A 145 4.93 -14.58 -6.70
C LEU A 145 6.24 -14.20 -7.39
N PHE A 146 7.33 -14.78 -6.90
CA PHE A 146 8.65 -14.65 -7.49
C PHE A 146 9.23 -16.04 -7.72
N GLN A 147 9.63 -16.32 -8.97
CA GLN A 147 10.35 -17.54 -9.32
C GLN A 147 11.84 -17.24 -9.44
N PHE A 148 12.67 -17.97 -8.70
CA PHE A 148 14.11 -17.78 -8.74
C PHE A 148 14.66 -18.17 -10.13
N PRO A 149 15.39 -17.26 -10.81
CA PRO A 149 15.96 -17.54 -12.12
C PRO A 149 17.15 -18.51 -12.05
N GLU A 150 17.51 -19.11 -13.19
CA GLU A 150 18.79 -19.79 -13.31
C GLU A 150 19.95 -18.79 -13.32
N CYS A 151 21.04 -19.14 -12.62
CA CYS A 151 22.31 -18.40 -12.63
C CYS A 151 23.29 -19.04 -13.61
N GLN A 152 24.26 -18.26 -14.10
CA GLN A 152 25.41 -18.80 -14.86
C GLN A 152 26.31 -19.69 -13.99
N SER A 153 26.49 -19.29 -12.73
CA SER A 153 27.19 -20.04 -11.70
C SER A 153 26.50 -19.84 -10.36
N TYR A 154 26.62 -20.81 -9.47
CA TYR A 154 26.00 -20.79 -8.15
C TYR A 154 27.07 -20.76 -7.05
N PRO A 155 26.84 -20.04 -5.93
CA PRO A 155 25.67 -19.18 -5.68
C PRO A 155 25.70 -17.91 -6.53
N CYS A 156 24.52 -17.32 -6.80
CA CYS A 156 24.44 -15.98 -7.37
C CYS A 156 23.56 -15.06 -6.51
N GLU A 157 23.80 -13.76 -6.62
CA GLU A 157 23.18 -12.75 -5.78
C GLU A 157 22.28 -11.82 -6.58
N MET A 158 21.19 -11.41 -5.94
CA MET A 158 20.24 -10.43 -6.40
C MET A 158 19.86 -9.54 -5.21
N PHE A 159 19.18 -8.43 -5.46
CA PHE A 159 18.71 -7.57 -4.38
C PHE A 159 17.25 -7.19 -4.59
N LEU A 160 16.49 -7.20 -3.51
CA LEU A 160 15.27 -6.41 -3.42
C LEU A 160 15.70 -5.00 -3.05
N ILE A 161 15.33 -4.03 -3.88
CA ILE A 161 15.63 -2.62 -3.67
C ILE A 161 14.34 -1.82 -3.61
N ASP A 162 14.42 -0.68 -2.95
CA ASP A 162 13.50 0.43 -3.11
C ASP A 162 14.15 1.38 -4.13
N GLU A 163 13.54 1.55 -5.29
CA GLU A 163 14.12 2.37 -6.35
C GLU A 163 13.91 3.86 -6.13
N GLU A 164 14.78 4.65 -6.76
CA GLU A 164 14.65 6.10 -6.77
C GLU A 164 13.24 6.49 -7.26
N THR A 165 12.57 7.31 -6.47
CA THR A 165 11.24 7.81 -6.78
C THR A 165 11.32 9.31 -6.97
N SER A 166 10.93 9.80 -8.15
CA SER A 166 10.91 11.24 -8.43
C SER A 166 9.90 11.96 -7.53
N ALA A 167 10.15 13.24 -7.24
CA ALA A 167 9.22 14.09 -6.49
C ALA A 167 7.75 13.94 -6.92
N ALA A 168 7.46 13.98 -8.22
CA ALA A 168 6.10 13.87 -8.76
C ALA A 168 5.41 12.51 -8.49
N SER A 169 6.19 11.45 -8.32
CA SER A 169 5.70 10.09 -8.05
C SER A 169 5.84 9.69 -6.58
N SER A 170 6.53 10.51 -5.79
CA SER A 170 6.73 10.30 -4.37
C SER A 170 5.50 10.73 -3.59
N PHE A 171 5.32 10.13 -2.43
CA PHE A 171 4.25 10.50 -1.53
C PHE A 171 4.51 11.86 -0.87
N LEU A 172 5.77 12.19 -0.56
CA LEU A 172 6.16 13.45 0.08
C LEU A 172 6.28 14.63 -0.89
N GLY A 173 6.17 14.42 -2.20
CA GLY A 173 6.45 15.48 -3.19
C GLY A 173 7.95 15.80 -3.33
N GLU A 174 8.82 14.91 -2.85
CA GLU A 174 10.28 15.07 -2.83
C GLU A 174 10.96 13.83 -3.43
N SER A 175 12.10 14.01 -4.10
CA SER A 175 12.81 12.87 -4.66
C SER A 175 13.39 11.98 -3.55
N GLU A 176 13.10 10.69 -3.62
CA GLU A 176 13.55 9.66 -2.66
C GLU A 176 14.66 8.84 -3.32
N PRO A 177 15.88 8.72 -2.72
CA PRO A 177 16.99 7.98 -3.30
C PRO A 177 16.80 6.47 -3.18
N ASP A 178 17.45 5.70 -4.07
CA ASP A 178 17.35 4.25 -4.08
C ASP A 178 18.06 3.57 -2.88
N SER A 179 17.44 2.54 -2.29
CA SER A 179 17.97 1.80 -1.12
C SER A 179 17.93 0.29 -1.30
N TYR A 180 18.81 -0.42 -0.60
CA TYR A 180 18.74 -1.88 -0.53
C TYR A 180 17.81 -2.32 0.59
N VAL A 181 16.85 -3.19 0.27
CA VAL A 181 15.84 -3.69 1.23
C VAL A 181 16.19 -5.10 1.71
N ALA A 182 16.56 -6.01 0.81
CA ALA A 182 16.97 -7.37 1.17
C ALA A 182 17.98 -7.94 0.17
N LYS A 183 18.87 -8.79 0.65
CA LYS A 183 19.79 -9.56 -0.19
C LYS A 183 19.15 -10.89 -0.55
N ILE A 184 19.11 -11.21 -1.84
CA ILE A 184 18.57 -12.46 -2.34
C ILE A 184 19.72 -13.35 -2.81
N VAL A 185 19.79 -14.60 -2.35
CA VAL A 185 20.86 -15.55 -2.69
C VAL A 185 20.25 -16.82 -3.28
N ILE A 186 20.64 -17.13 -4.51
CA ILE A 186 20.24 -18.36 -5.20
C ILE A 186 21.39 -19.36 -5.02
N GLU A 187 21.17 -20.38 -4.21
CA GLU A 187 22.26 -21.25 -3.71
C GLU A 187 22.67 -22.33 -4.72
N ASN A 188 21.70 -22.86 -5.47
CA ASN A 188 21.88 -23.96 -6.42
C ASN A 188 20.67 -24.03 -7.37
N LYS A 189 20.74 -24.93 -8.36
CA LYS A 189 19.61 -25.25 -9.24
C LYS A 189 18.73 -26.31 -8.61
N ALA A 190 17.40 -26.08 -8.60
CA ALA A 190 16.46 -27.05 -8.09
C ALA A 190 16.46 -28.34 -8.92
N ALA A 191 16.28 -29.47 -8.24
CA ALA A 191 16.13 -30.77 -8.91
C ALA A 191 14.88 -30.81 -9.81
N THR A 192 13.83 -30.07 -9.44
CA THR A 192 12.61 -29.90 -10.23
C THR A 192 12.09 -28.50 -10.00
N ALA A 193 11.96 -27.72 -11.08
CA ALA A 193 11.42 -26.36 -11.00
C ALA A 193 9.93 -26.40 -10.60
N MET A 194 9.54 -25.49 -9.70
CA MET A 194 8.14 -25.30 -9.36
C MET A 194 7.37 -24.73 -10.56
N THR A 195 6.09 -25.05 -10.66
CA THR A 195 5.22 -24.53 -11.73
C THR A 195 4.53 -23.26 -11.26
N MET A 196 4.65 -22.18 -12.03
CA MET A 196 3.94 -20.93 -11.75
C MET A 196 2.42 -21.14 -11.76
N PRO A 197 1.69 -20.71 -10.72
CA PRO A 197 0.24 -20.68 -10.75
C PRO A 197 -0.29 -19.94 -11.97
N LYS A 198 -1.31 -20.51 -12.62
CA LYS A 198 -1.97 -19.86 -13.76
C LYS A 198 -2.79 -18.69 -13.25
N ALA A 199 -2.93 -17.63 -14.05
CA ALA A 199 -3.75 -16.47 -13.68
C ALA A 199 -5.20 -16.86 -13.28
N SER A 200 -5.76 -17.89 -13.91
CA SER A 200 -7.10 -18.41 -13.60
C SER A 200 -7.26 -18.99 -12.19
N VAL A 201 -6.17 -19.21 -11.45
CA VAL A 201 -6.20 -19.61 -10.03
C VAL A 201 -6.66 -18.45 -9.14
N PHE A 202 -6.37 -17.22 -9.54
CA PHE A 202 -6.65 -16.03 -8.75
C PHE A 202 -7.98 -15.43 -9.18
N THR A 203 -8.93 -15.40 -8.24
CA THR A 203 -10.27 -14.86 -8.44
C THR A 203 -10.56 -13.85 -7.35
N ASN A 204 -11.29 -12.80 -7.70
CA ASN A 204 -11.67 -11.78 -6.73
C ASN A 204 -12.88 -12.26 -5.91
N PRO A 205 -12.82 -12.26 -4.56
CA PRO A 205 -13.95 -12.67 -3.74
C PRO A 205 -15.10 -11.66 -3.70
N TYR A 206 -14.86 -10.40 -4.10
CA TYR A 206 -15.86 -9.35 -4.12
C TYR A 206 -16.46 -9.16 -5.52
N PRO A 207 -17.80 -9.26 -5.68
CA PRO A 207 -18.45 -9.01 -6.95
C PRO A 207 -18.38 -7.52 -7.29
N PHE A 208 -18.34 -7.18 -8.58
CA PHE A 208 -18.34 -5.77 -9.00
C PHE A 208 -19.59 -5.03 -8.51
N ILE A 209 -19.39 -3.85 -7.92
CA ILE A 209 -20.48 -2.91 -7.62
C ILE A 209 -20.96 -2.28 -8.93
N CYS A 210 -20.00 -1.89 -9.76
CA CYS A 210 -20.16 -1.36 -11.11
C CYS A 210 -19.28 -2.17 -12.07
N GLU A 211 -19.83 -2.58 -13.22
CA GLU A 211 -19.06 -3.36 -14.18
C GLU A 211 -17.91 -2.53 -14.77
N PRO A 212 -16.71 -3.10 -15.00
CA PRO A 212 -15.54 -2.34 -15.45
C PRO A 212 -15.81 -1.54 -16.75
N GLN A 213 -16.52 -2.14 -17.71
CA GLN A 213 -16.82 -1.54 -19.01
C GLN A 213 -17.79 -0.35 -18.96
N ASN A 214 -18.56 -0.19 -17.87
CA ASN A 214 -19.50 0.92 -17.71
C ASN A 214 -19.33 1.63 -16.35
N PHE A 215 -18.14 1.51 -15.76
CA PHE A 215 -17.86 1.96 -14.40
C PHE A 215 -18.25 3.43 -14.19
N GLN A 216 -17.87 4.31 -15.12
CA GLN A 216 -18.19 5.73 -15.07
C GLN A 216 -19.72 5.97 -15.01
N GLU A 217 -20.47 5.46 -15.99
CA GLU A 217 -21.93 5.61 -16.07
C GLU A 217 -22.65 5.03 -14.84
N CYS A 218 -22.16 3.90 -14.33
CA CYS A 218 -22.70 3.29 -13.12
C CYS A 218 -22.43 4.16 -11.89
N SER A 219 -21.19 4.64 -11.72
CA SER A 219 -20.79 5.45 -10.56
C SER A 219 -21.52 6.79 -10.47
N GLU A 220 -21.86 7.40 -11.61
CA GLU A 220 -22.61 8.67 -11.67
C GLU A 220 -24.07 8.54 -11.19
N LYS A 221 -24.62 7.31 -11.16
CA LYS A 221 -25.99 7.05 -10.71
C LYS A 221 -26.09 6.77 -9.20
N LEU A 222 -24.96 6.64 -8.51
CA LEU A 222 -24.91 6.34 -7.08
C LEU A 222 -24.88 7.63 -6.24
N ALA A 223 -25.17 7.51 -4.94
CA ALA A 223 -25.01 8.61 -4.01
C ALA A 223 -23.52 9.01 -3.92
N VAL A 224 -23.24 10.30 -4.15
CA VAL A 224 -21.86 10.81 -4.17
C VAL A 224 -21.44 11.28 -2.79
N LYS A 225 -20.26 10.83 -2.36
CA LYS A 225 -19.52 11.28 -1.19
C LYS A 225 -18.25 11.98 -1.68
N LYS A 226 -18.00 13.18 -1.16
CA LYS A 226 -16.84 13.99 -1.52
C LYS A 226 -15.86 14.02 -0.36
N VAL A 227 -14.60 13.72 -0.64
CA VAL A 227 -13.51 13.75 0.33
C VAL A 227 -12.32 14.46 -0.29
N TRP A 228 -11.82 15.49 0.37
CA TRP A 228 -10.57 16.12 -0.02
C TRP A 228 -9.65 16.34 1.17
N PHE A 229 -8.36 16.21 0.87
CA PHE A 229 -7.28 16.47 1.82
C PHE A 229 -6.66 17.83 1.54
N ALA A 230 -6.41 18.61 2.59
CA ALA A 230 -5.80 19.94 2.46
C ALA A 230 -5.08 20.35 3.74
N ASN A 231 -4.18 21.31 3.62
CA ASN A 231 -3.50 21.97 4.71
C ASN A 231 -4.07 23.36 4.95
N GLU A 232 -4.72 23.55 6.08
CA GLU A 232 -5.37 24.81 6.43
C GLU A 232 -4.47 25.60 7.38
N PRO A 233 -4.15 26.88 7.12
CA PRO A 233 -3.30 27.66 8.03
C PRO A 233 -3.92 27.75 9.42
N LYS A 234 -3.11 27.57 10.46
CA LYS A 234 -3.59 27.67 11.86
C LYS A 234 -4.03 29.09 12.20
N ASP A 235 -3.35 30.09 11.62
CA ASP A 235 -3.73 31.49 11.63
C ASP A 235 -3.78 32.00 10.17
N PRO A 236 -4.94 32.47 9.67
CA PRO A 236 -5.06 33.02 8.32
C PRO A 236 -4.18 34.25 8.03
N ASN A 237 -3.60 34.88 9.06
CA ASN A 237 -2.76 36.07 8.93
C ASN A 237 -1.29 35.80 9.28
N ASP A 238 -0.94 34.58 9.68
CA ASP A 238 0.40 34.23 10.14
C ASP A 238 0.78 32.79 9.75
N ASP A 239 1.41 32.67 8.58
CA ASP A 239 1.89 31.40 8.04
C ASP A 239 3.01 30.76 8.90
N SER A 240 3.60 31.50 9.85
CA SER A 240 4.65 30.95 10.74
C SER A 240 4.11 29.98 11.78
N GLN A 241 2.80 29.95 12.00
CA GLN A 241 2.15 29.03 12.94
C GLN A 241 1.87 27.64 12.35
N GLY A 242 2.24 27.42 11.08
CA GLY A 242 2.05 26.16 10.39
C GLY A 242 0.59 25.90 9.99
N THR A 243 0.30 24.66 9.62
CA THR A 243 -1.00 24.25 9.08
C THR A 243 -1.63 23.14 9.90
N TYR A 244 -2.95 23.07 9.91
CA TYR A 244 -3.74 21.91 10.28
C TYR A 244 -3.84 20.98 9.07
N LYS A 245 -3.81 19.68 9.33
CA LYS A 245 -4.04 18.64 8.32
C LYS A 245 -5.52 18.31 8.34
N THR A 246 -6.23 18.55 7.24
CA THR A 246 -7.70 18.56 7.22
C THR A 246 -8.31 17.56 6.26
N VAL A 247 -9.51 17.10 6.60
CA VAL A 247 -10.42 16.41 5.68
C VAL A 247 -11.67 17.26 5.55
N ASN A 248 -12.05 17.59 4.31
CA ASN A 248 -13.18 18.46 4.02
C ASN A 248 -13.12 19.84 4.74
N GLY A 249 -11.90 20.35 4.98
CA GLY A 249 -11.64 21.59 5.71
C GLY A 249 -11.82 21.50 7.24
N GLY A 250 -12.14 20.33 7.79
CA GLY A 250 -12.24 20.10 9.24
C GLY A 250 -11.05 19.33 9.81
N VAL A 251 -10.87 19.41 11.14
CA VAL A 251 -9.82 18.74 11.91
C VAL A 251 -10.46 17.77 12.90
N TYR A 252 -10.02 16.52 12.93
CA TYR A 252 -10.48 15.53 13.91
C TYR A 252 -10.13 15.97 15.35
N PRO A 253 -10.97 15.71 16.36
CA PRO A 253 -12.24 14.96 16.35
C PRO A 253 -13.48 15.78 15.95
N ASP A 254 -13.32 17.05 15.61
CA ASP A 254 -14.42 17.99 15.34
C ASP A 254 -14.87 18.01 13.87
N THR A 255 -14.38 17.08 13.05
CA THR A 255 -14.86 16.90 11.67
C THR A 255 -16.33 16.49 11.64
N PRO A 256 -17.11 17.00 10.66
CA PRO A 256 -18.47 16.51 10.43
C PRO A 256 -18.46 15.00 10.18
N VAL A 257 -19.45 14.30 10.74
CA VAL A 257 -19.62 12.85 10.51
C VAL A 257 -20.14 12.63 9.08
N MET A 258 -19.51 11.71 8.35
CA MET A 258 -20.02 11.27 7.05
C MET A 258 -21.02 10.13 7.22
N ASP A 259 -22.29 10.40 6.97
CA ASP A 259 -23.33 9.38 7.03
C ASP A 259 -23.40 8.56 5.74
N LEU A 260 -23.47 7.24 5.92
CA LEU A 260 -23.81 6.22 4.94
C LEU A 260 -25.07 5.48 5.39
N THR A 261 -25.74 4.80 4.46
CA THR A 261 -26.84 3.88 4.76
C THR A 261 -26.37 2.46 4.49
N LEU A 262 -26.75 1.51 5.36
CA LEU A 262 -26.47 0.10 5.15
C LEU A 262 -27.08 -0.37 3.82
N ASN A 263 -26.37 -1.21 3.09
CA ASN A 263 -26.68 -1.73 1.76
C ASN A 263 -26.63 -0.74 0.59
N ASP A 264 -26.54 0.57 0.85
CA ASP A 264 -26.40 1.56 -0.21
C ASP A 264 -25.02 1.48 -0.86
N LYS A 265 -25.03 1.63 -2.18
CA LYS A 265 -23.81 1.80 -2.99
C LYS A 265 -23.48 3.27 -3.06
N ASN A 266 -22.22 3.62 -2.79
CA ASN A 266 -21.77 5.00 -2.76
C ASN A 266 -20.61 5.19 -3.73
N THR A 267 -20.61 6.31 -4.42
CA THR A 267 -19.47 6.80 -5.19
C THR A 267 -18.69 7.78 -4.34
N TRP A 268 -17.38 7.61 -4.27
CA TRP A 268 -16.46 8.51 -3.58
C TRP A 268 -15.64 9.27 -4.62
N LYS A 269 -15.62 10.59 -4.48
CA LYS A 269 -14.75 11.50 -5.23
C LYS A 269 -13.65 11.98 -4.30
N LEU A 270 -12.40 11.65 -4.63
CA LEU A 270 -11.22 11.86 -3.80
C LEU A 270 -10.22 12.80 -4.51
N TRP A 271 -9.80 13.88 -3.88
CA TRP A 271 -8.83 14.82 -4.46
C TRP A 271 -7.99 15.54 -3.41
N VAL A 272 -6.94 16.24 -3.85
CA VAL A 272 -6.15 17.17 -3.03
C VAL A 272 -6.67 18.59 -3.26
N GLY A 273 -7.05 19.27 -2.17
CA GLY A 273 -7.64 20.61 -2.22
C GLY A 273 -6.62 21.73 -2.47
N ASP A 274 -7.13 22.95 -2.64
CA ASP A 274 -6.37 24.13 -3.10
C ASP A 274 -5.18 24.53 -2.20
N LYS A 275 -5.21 24.15 -0.92
CA LYS A 275 -4.17 24.48 0.05
C LYS A 275 -3.25 23.28 0.23
N GLN A 276 -2.45 23.01 -0.79
CA GLN A 276 -1.59 21.82 -0.84
C GLN A 276 -0.48 21.84 0.21
N GLU A 277 0.05 20.65 0.45
CA GLU A 277 1.40 20.44 0.98
C GLU A 277 2.46 21.13 0.10
N VAL A 278 3.67 21.29 0.64
CA VAL A 278 4.83 21.70 -0.15
C VAL A 278 5.00 20.73 -1.34
N ASN A 279 5.28 21.25 -2.54
CA ASN A 279 5.59 20.47 -3.74
C ASN A 279 4.53 19.45 -4.20
N GLY A 280 3.25 19.64 -3.85
CA GLY A 280 2.17 18.77 -4.33
C GLY A 280 2.19 17.38 -3.70
N ALA A 281 2.57 17.27 -2.42
CA ALA A 281 2.57 16.00 -1.70
C ALA A 281 1.17 15.34 -1.69
N SER A 282 1.19 14.02 -1.57
CA SER A 282 0.04 13.15 -1.82
C SER A 282 -0.55 12.58 -0.52
N HIS A 283 -1.79 12.10 -0.60
CA HIS A 283 -2.52 11.63 0.58
C HIS A 283 -3.08 10.22 0.35
N PRO A 284 -2.54 9.18 1.00
CA PRO A 284 -3.12 7.84 0.98
C PRO A 284 -4.46 7.84 1.70
N PHE A 285 -5.56 7.87 0.95
CA PHE A 285 -6.91 7.69 1.46
C PHE A 285 -7.06 6.27 2.02
N HIS A 286 -7.34 6.14 3.30
CA HIS A 286 -7.74 4.89 3.93
C HIS A 286 -9.13 5.00 4.54
N ILE A 287 -9.95 3.96 4.37
CA ILE A 287 -11.28 3.86 4.98
C ILE A 287 -11.44 2.49 5.64
N HIS A 288 -11.93 2.47 6.88
CA HIS A 288 -12.08 1.24 7.65
C HIS A 288 -13.27 0.39 7.18
N VAL A 289 -13.33 -0.83 7.72
CA VAL A 289 -14.43 -1.81 7.60
C VAL A 289 -14.50 -2.52 6.25
N ASN A 290 -14.90 -1.85 5.16
CA ASN A 290 -15.07 -2.50 3.85
C ASN A 290 -14.15 -1.89 2.79
N PRO A 291 -13.67 -2.70 1.84
CA PRO A 291 -12.92 -2.19 0.70
C PRO A 291 -13.85 -1.45 -0.28
N PHE A 292 -13.23 -0.72 -1.19
CA PHE A 292 -13.85 -0.08 -2.34
C PHE A 292 -13.31 -0.67 -3.64
N GLN A 293 -14.16 -0.67 -4.66
CA GLN A 293 -13.81 -1.04 -6.02
C GLN A 293 -13.16 0.14 -6.73
N VAL A 294 -12.04 -0.14 -7.38
CA VAL A 294 -11.31 0.78 -8.27
C VAL A 294 -11.28 0.15 -9.67
N VAL A 295 -11.25 0.99 -10.69
CA VAL A 295 -10.91 0.62 -12.07
C VAL A 295 -9.75 1.50 -12.49
N ASP A 296 -8.64 0.90 -12.91
CA ASP A 296 -7.49 1.67 -13.42
C ASP A 296 -7.71 2.17 -14.85
N GLU A 297 -6.74 2.97 -15.33
CA GLU A 297 -6.72 3.52 -16.68
C GLU A 297 -6.76 2.47 -17.81
N ASN A 298 -6.38 1.22 -17.50
CA ASN A 298 -6.41 0.10 -18.44
C ASN A 298 -7.73 -0.69 -18.38
N GLY A 299 -8.69 -0.24 -17.56
CA GLY A 299 -9.98 -0.90 -17.37
C GLY A 299 -9.92 -2.12 -16.45
N PHE A 300 -8.81 -2.36 -15.75
CA PHE A 300 -8.70 -3.48 -14.83
C PHE A 300 -9.32 -3.12 -13.48
N SER A 301 -10.29 -3.92 -13.04
CA SER A 301 -10.98 -3.70 -11.78
C SER A 301 -10.41 -4.56 -10.65
N TYR A 302 -10.18 -3.92 -9.52
CA TYR A 302 -9.68 -4.53 -8.30
C TYR A 302 -10.26 -3.80 -7.09
N TRP A 303 -10.03 -4.37 -5.91
CA TRP A 303 -10.54 -3.86 -4.65
C TRP A 303 -9.38 -3.47 -3.74
N LYS A 304 -9.56 -2.37 -3.01
CA LYS A 304 -8.58 -1.81 -2.08
C LYS A 304 -9.29 -1.23 -0.87
N ASP A 305 -8.55 -1.00 0.21
CA ASP A 305 -8.98 -0.15 1.32
C ASP A 305 -8.11 1.09 1.49
N THR A 306 -7.00 1.16 0.75
CA THR A 306 -6.09 2.30 0.77
C THR A 306 -5.71 2.72 -0.65
N LEU A 307 -5.80 4.00 -0.98
CA LEU A 307 -5.48 4.53 -2.31
C LEU A 307 -4.79 5.89 -2.24
N LEU A 308 -3.70 6.07 -2.98
CA LEU A 308 -3.02 7.34 -3.11
C LEU A 308 -3.91 8.32 -3.86
N VAL A 309 -4.21 9.44 -3.22
CA VAL A 309 -4.73 10.64 -3.87
C VAL A 309 -3.51 11.50 -4.19
N ASN A 310 -3.08 11.47 -5.45
CA ASN A 310 -1.84 12.11 -5.88
C ASN A 310 -2.01 13.63 -5.90
N GLY A 311 -1.10 14.38 -5.28
CA GLY A 311 -1.19 15.84 -5.20
C GLY A 311 -0.91 16.56 -6.52
N THR A 312 -0.33 15.90 -7.52
CA THR A 312 -0.17 16.46 -8.87
C THR A 312 -1.37 16.08 -9.76
N ASP A 313 -1.67 14.78 -9.89
CA ASP A 313 -2.66 14.28 -10.84
C ASP A 313 -4.10 14.44 -10.36
N ASN A 314 -4.31 14.58 -9.05
CA ASN A 314 -5.63 14.67 -8.43
C ASN A 314 -5.81 15.97 -7.65
N TYR A 315 -5.15 17.03 -8.10
CA TYR A 315 -5.38 18.37 -7.58
C TYR A 315 -6.68 18.96 -8.13
N GLY A 316 -7.53 19.50 -7.25
CA GLY A 316 -8.82 20.09 -7.62
C GLY A 316 -9.94 19.06 -7.83
N GLU A 317 -11.19 19.49 -7.63
CA GLU A 317 -12.36 18.60 -7.69
C GLU A 317 -12.54 17.99 -9.10
N GLU A 318 -12.17 18.73 -10.14
CA GLU A 318 -12.25 18.31 -11.54
C GLU A 318 -11.37 17.10 -11.86
N ASN A 319 -10.32 16.86 -11.07
CA ASN A 319 -9.37 15.76 -11.24
C ASN A 319 -9.57 14.65 -10.18
N ALA A 320 -10.72 14.64 -9.50
CA ALA A 320 -11.00 13.70 -8.44
C ALA A 320 -11.01 12.23 -8.93
N ILE A 321 -10.28 11.37 -8.21
CA ILE A 321 -10.36 9.92 -8.39
C ILE A 321 -11.75 9.45 -7.98
N THR A 322 -12.29 8.49 -8.74
CA THR A 322 -13.60 7.89 -8.47
C THR A 322 -13.42 6.46 -7.99
N VAL A 323 -13.95 6.14 -6.81
CA VAL A 323 -14.06 4.76 -6.31
C VAL A 323 -15.49 4.48 -5.84
N VAL A 324 -15.89 3.21 -5.76
CA VAL A 324 -17.24 2.84 -5.30
C VAL A 324 -17.20 1.83 -4.16
N SER A 325 -18.09 1.97 -3.18
CA SER A 325 -18.13 1.07 -2.02
C SER A 325 -19.56 0.66 -1.67
N ARG A 326 -19.69 -0.43 -0.92
CA ARG A 326 -20.94 -0.92 -0.36
C ARG A 326 -20.68 -1.59 0.98
N TYR A 327 -21.51 -1.29 1.98
CA TYR A 327 -21.43 -1.86 3.32
C TYR A 327 -22.70 -2.67 3.59
N GLU A 328 -22.58 -3.96 3.89
CA GLU A 328 -23.74 -4.89 3.91
C GLU A 328 -24.00 -5.52 5.28
N ASN A 329 -23.03 -5.49 6.20
CA ASN A 329 -23.06 -6.35 7.39
C ASN A 329 -23.30 -5.60 8.71
N PHE A 330 -22.72 -4.41 8.88
CA PHE A 330 -22.65 -3.73 10.18
C PHE A 330 -22.97 -2.25 10.05
N ASP A 331 -23.78 -1.74 10.98
CA ASP A 331 -23.96 -0.33 11.27
C ASP A 331 -22.97 0.14 12.36
N GLY A 332 -22.85 1.46 12.55
CA GLY A 332 -21.98 2.03 13.58
C GLY A 332 -20.97 3.06 13.04
N GLU A 333 -20.05 3.48 13.92
CA GLU A 333 -19.03 4.49 13.61
C GLU A 333 -17.64 3.87 13.40
N PHE A 334 -16.94 4.37 12.39
CA PHE A 334 -15.53 4.10 12.12
C PHE A 334 -14.89 5.36 11.53
N VAL A 335 -13.66 5.27 11.04
CA VAL A 335 -12.92 6.41 10.49
C VAL A 335 -12.52 6.19 9.03
N LEU A 336 -12.41 7.29 8.32
CA LEU A 336 -11.56 7.42 7.14
C LEU A 336 -10.50 8.48 7.42
N HIS A 337 -9.32 8.33 6.85
CA HIS A 337 -8.21 9.26 7.11
C HIS A 337 -7.14 9.17 6.02
N CYS A 338 -6.21 10.13 6.06
CA CYS A 338 -4.94 9.99 5.38
C CYS A 338 -4.07 8.98 6.15
N HIS A 339 -3.40 8.07 5.44
CA HIS A 339 -2.49 7.09 6.04
C HIS A 339 -1.03 7.58 6.08
N ASN A 340 -0.81 8.88 5.85
CA ASN A 340 0.33 9.60 6.45
C ASN A 340 0.01 9.74 7.94
N LEU A 341 0.76 9.05 8.80
CA LEU A 341 0.43 8.99 10.23
C LEU A 341 0.63 10.33 10.94
N ASP A 342 1.57 11.17 10.49
CA ASP A 342 1.72 12.52 11.03
C ASP A 342 0.50 13.37 10.67
N HIS A 343 -0.03 13.21 9.45
CA HIS A 343 -1.26 13.91 9.06
C HIS A 343 -2.48 13.37 9.80
N GLU A 344 -2.56 12.06 10.02
CA GLU A 344 -3.60 11.42 10.84
C GLU A 344 -3.62 12.00 12.26
N ASP A 345 -2.45 12.09 12.90
CA ASP A 345 -2.30 12.61 14.26
C ASP A 345 -2.60 14.11 14.35
N ASP A 346 -2.27 14.89 13.33
CA ASP A 346 -2.61 16.32 13.21
C ASP A 346 -4.08 16.57 12.80
N GLY A 347 -4.87 15.51 12.63
CA GLY A 347 -6.33 15.56 12.52
C GLY A 347 -6.89 15.37 11.11
N MET A 348 -6.10 14.88 10.15
CA MET A 348 -6.55 14.52 8.78
C MET A 348 -7.34 13.20 8.79
N MET A 349 -8.40 13.18 9.58
CA MET A 349 -9.27 12.06 9.83
C MET A 349 -10.71 12.54 9.98
N MET A 350 -11.67 11.71 9.62
CA MET A 350 -13.08 11.98 9.90
C MET A 350 -13.83 10.71 10.26
N LYS A 351 -14.91 10.89 11.03
CA LYS A 351 -15.83 9.80 11.33
C LYS A 351 -16.71 9.50 10.13
N VAL A 352 -16.96 8.22 9.93
CA VAL A 352 -18.00 7.69 9.05
C VAL A 352 -19.00 6.95 9.92
N ARG A 353 -20.30 7.16 9.68
CA ARG A 353 -21.37 6.45 10.37
C ARG A 353 -22.24 5.73 9.35
N ILE A 354 -22.43 4.42 9.54
CA ILE A 354 -23.43 3.67 8.80
C ILE A 354 -24.72 3.65 9.62
N ASN A 355 -25.81 4.12 9.01
CA ASN A 355 -27.16 4.10 9.55
C ASN A 355 -27.96 2.93 8.95
N ASN A 356 -28.92 2.40 9.70
CA ASN A 356 -29.84 1.33 9.27
C ASN A 356 -31.16 1.88 8.72
#